data_AF-A0A0S7YE44-F1
#
_entry.id   AF-A0A0S7YE44-F1
#
_cell.length_a   1.000
_cell.length_b   1.000
_cell.length_c   1.000
_cell.angle_alpha   90.00
_cell.angle_beta   90.00
_cell.angle_gamma   90.00
#
_symmetry.space_group_name_H-M   'P 1'
#
loop_
_entity.id
_entity.type
_entity.pdbx_description
1 polymer ?
#
loop_
_entity_poly.entity_id
_entity_poly.type
_entity_poly.pdbx_seq_one_letter_code
_entity_poly.pdbx_strand_id
1 'polypeptide(L)'
;MLVAVAAPWHVAAHVATAGEFSRVYWGMHVFGRATGAGPFEDSTYWWYYFPAMARDLFPWIVFLPGALVQPWRRVSRGHLGPMLFPGVWFAGSFVFFSAVSFRKDEYLLVAYPGAALLIGYFLDYYLGAHRHDAALRKWVEAAFTVVAVAVLLLGLGFLLVAWSGSVREHLFEAFHNPTDQATFAAVADLIADREWVAVLVAGPMMAGAAASIVLIRRDRPLPTVALMVCTTVLAFVLFVETVVPVLGQARGLASFAAAASAHAQARGPRTRIFLAVGECHELTFMLHRVTVGLETRPDMVGYLEKDLATGRPWLVVMDRGAHERGRWADPRLQWRLVDQTPPGHRRPMVLLEPVLKTQGSGGP
;
A
#
# COMPACT_ATOMS: atom_id res chain seq x y z
N MET A 1 16.56 17.10 -24.54
CA MET A 1 15.25 17.47 -23.95
C MET A 1 15.14 17.04 -22.49
N LEU A 2 15.20 15.75 -22.15
CA LEU A 2 15.08 15.28 -20.75
C LEU A 2 16.11 15.91 -19.78
N VAL A 3 17.38 15.99 -20.19
CA VAL A 3 18.43 16.63 -19.38
C VAL A 3 18.13 18.11 -19.14
N ALA A 4 17.65 18.82 -20.15
CA ALA A 4 17.29 20.24 -20.01
C ALA A 4 16.12 20.46 -19.05
N VAL A 5 15.24 19.46 -18.88
CA VAL A 5 14.13 19.51 -17.92
C VAL A 5 14.59 19.12 -16.51
N ALA A 6 15.37 18.05 -16.38
CA ALA A 6 15.72 17.48 -15.07
C ALA A 6 16.95 18.14 -14.41
N ALA A 7 17.94 18.54 -15.20
CA ALA A 7 19.23 19.01 -14.67
C ALA A 7 19.12 20.33 -13.87
N PRO A 8 18.33 21.36 -14.26
CA PRO A 8 18.34 22.64 -13.57
C PRO A 8 18.05 22.54 -12.06
N TRP A 9 17.03 21.74 -11.68
CA TRP A 9 16.68 21.56 -10.28
C TRP A 9 17.75 20.77 -9.51
N HIS A 10 18.30 19.70 -10.09
CA HIS A 10 19.35 18.90 -9.46
C HIS A 10 20.63 19.71 -9.25
N VAL A 11 21.00 20.55 -10.22
CA VAL A 11 22.15 21.46 -10.11
C VAL A 11 21.90 22.51 -9.02
N ALA A 12 20.72 23.13 -8.99
CA ALA A 12 20.37 24.10 -7.95
C ALA A 12 20.41 23.46 -6.54
N ALA A 13 19.84 22.27 -6.36
CA ALA A 13 19.86 21.53 -5.10
C ALA A 13 21.28 21.14 -4.67
N HIS A 14 22.12 20.73 -5.62
CA HIS A 14 23.53 20.44 -5.38
C HIS A 14 24.26 21.67 -4.86
N VAL A 15 24.15 22.81 -5.55
CA VAL A 15 24.82 24.06 -5.15
C VAL A 15 24.33 24.56 -3.79
N ALA A 16 23.01 24.56 -3.58
CA ALA A 16 22.40 25.05 -2.34
C ALA A 16 22.77 24.23 -1.09
N THR A 17 23.14 22.95 -1.27
CA THR A 17 23.52 22.03 -0.18
C THR A 17 25.02 21.73 -0.14
N ALA A 18 25.84 22.49 -0.90
CA ALA A 18 27.28 22.26 -1.04
C ALA A 18 27.62 20.79 -1.42
N GLY A 19 26.77 20.18 -2.24
CA GLY A 19 26.92 18.81 -2.74
C GLY A 19 26.33 17.70 -1.86
N GLU A 20 25.88 18.01 -0.64
CA GLU A 20 25.35 17.00 0.28
C GLU A 20 24.10 16.32 -0.26
N PHE A 21 23.21 17.07 -0.92
CA PHE A 21 22.03 16.52 -1.58
C PHE A 21 22.41 15.41 -2.56
N SER A 22 23.37 15.65 -3.46
CA SER A 22 23.72 14.68 -4.49
C SER A 22 24.39 13.44 -3.91
N ARG A 23 25.21 13.60 -2.87
CA ARG A 23 25.85 12.49 -2.18
C ARG A 23 24.81 11.55 -1.56
N VAL A 24 23.84 12.11 -0.85
CA VAL A 24 22.78 11.33 -0.19
C VAL A 24 21.79 10.76 -1.21
N TYR A 25 21.34 11.59 -2.16
CA TYR A 25 20.38 11.18 -3.18
C TYR A 25 20.89 10.02 -4.05
N TRP A 26 22.05 10.19 -4.70
CA TRP A 26 22.59 9.14 -5.56
C TRP A 26 23.14 7.97 -4.75
N GLY A 27 23.95 8.26 -3.72
CA GLY A 27 24.61 7.22 -2.92
C GLY A 27 23.63 6.36 -2.14
N MET A 28 22.78 6.97 -1.31
CA MET A 28 21.87 6.24 -0.43
C MET A 28 20.57 5.87 -1.12
N HIS A 29 19.88 6.83 -1.76
CA HIS A 29 18.51 6.62 -2.21
C HIS A 29 18.39 5.95 -3.58
N VAL A 30 19.39 6.10 -4.47
CA VAL A 30 19.41 5.42 -5.77
C VAL A 30 20.23 4.13 -5.68
N PHE A 31 21.55 4.24 -5.51
CA PHE A 31 22.43 3.07 -5.52
C PHE A 31 22.27 2.21 -4.27
N GLY A 32 22.22 2.80 -3.08
CA GLY A 32 22.04 2.08 -1.83
C GLY A 32 20.75 1.25 -1.77
N ARG A 33 19.66 1.74 -2.36
CA ARG A 33 18.41 0.98 -2.53
C ARG A 33 18.51 -0.10 -3.62
N ALA A 34 19.20 0.20 -4.72
CA ALA A 34 19.38 -0.73 -5.82
C ALA A 34 20.22 -1.96 -5.44
N THR A 35 21.30 -1.74 -4.68
CA THR A 35 22.30 -2.77 -4.36
C THR A 35 22.15 -3.38 -2.97
N GLY A 36 21.27 -2.84 -2.12
CA GLY A 36 21.14 -3.29 -0.71
C GLY A 36 22.26 -2.80 0.21
N ALA A 37 23.09 -1.85 -0.24
CA ALA A 37 24.18 -1.29 0.57
C ALA A 37 23.70 -0.23 1.60
N GLY A 38 22.41 0.10 1.59
CA GLY A 38 21.80 1.06 2.53
C GLY A 38 21.15 0.38 3.75
N PRO A 39 20.68 1.16 4.74
CA PRO A 39 20.01 0.66 5.94
C PRO A 39 18.57 0.19 5.68
N PHE A 40 18.27 -0.20 4.43
CA PHE A 40 16.92 -0.55 4.01
C PHE A 40 16.72 -2.07 4.16
N GLU A 41 15.53 -2.46 4.59
CA GLU A 41 15.20 -3.87 4.78
C GLU A 41 15.10 -4.57 3.41
N ASP A 42 15.93 -5.60 3.23
CA ASP A 42 15.96 -6.38 2.00
C ASP A 42 14.71 -7.26 1.88
N SER A 43 14.12 -7.25 0.68
CA SER A 43 13.07 -8.20 0.32
C SER A 43 13.72 -9.51 -0.10
N THR A 44 13.50 -10.61 0.64
CA THR A 44 14.28 -11.85 0.47
C THR A 44 13.79 -12.76 -0.68
N TYR A 45 12.58 -12.56 -1.20
CA TYR A 45 11.95 -13.55 -2.09
C TYR A 45 11.89 -13.12 -3.55
N TRP A 46 12.40 -13.98 -4.45
CA TRP A 46 12.35 -13.76 -5.92
C TRP A 46 10.93 -13.63 -6.47
N TRP A 47 9.94 -14.19 -5.77
CA TRP A 47 8.53 -14.17 -6.16
C TRP A 47 7.74 -12.98 -5.61
N TYR A 48 8.39 -12.01 -4.96
CA TYR A 48 7.77 -10.87 -4.29
C TYR A 48 6.65 -10.17 -5.11
N TYR A 49 6.88 -9.97 -6.40
CA TYR A 49 5.93 -9.24 -7.27
C TYR A 49 4.77 -10.07 -7.82
N PHE A 50 4.79 -11.40 -7.74
CA PHE A 50 3.68 -12.21 -8.28
C PHE A 50 2.37 -12.00 -7.54
N PRO A 51 2.32 -12.01 -6.18
CA PRO A 51 1.09 -11.72 -5.45
C PRO A 51 0.58 -10.29 -5.68
N ALA A 52 1.49 -9.29 -5.72
CA ALA A 52 1.14 -7.90 -6.00
C ALA A 52 0.55 -7.75 -7.41
N MET A 53 1.16 -8.35 -8.41
CA MET A 53 0.64 -8.37 -9.78
C MET A 53 -0.72 -9.08 -9.87
N ALA A 54 -0.90 -10.19 -9.15
CA ALA A 54 -2.18 -10.90 -9.11
C ALA A 54 -3.30 -10.06 -8.51
N ARG A 55 -2.99 -9.31 -7.44
CA ARG A 55 -3.91 -8.37 -6.79
C ARG A 55 -4.29 -7.23 -7.74
N ASP A 56 -3.30 -6.59 -8.37
CA ASP A 56 -3.49 -5.34 -9.09
C ASP A 56 -3.99 -5.54 -10.53
N LEU A 57 -3.68 -6.68 -11.15
CA LEU A 57 -4.23 -7.06 -12.45
C LEU A 57 -5.49 -7.93 -12.34
N PHE A 58 -5.97 -8.27 -11.14
CA PHE A 58 -7.25 -8.97 -11.02
C PHE A 58 -8.38 -8.12 -11.63
N PRO A 59 -9.29 -8.68 -12.44
CA PRO A 59 -9.43 -10.09 -12.81
C PRO A 59 -8.64 -10.54 -14.06
N TRP A 60 -7.93 -9.63 -14.71
CA TRP A 60 -7.29 -9.80 -16.02
C TRP A 60 -5.99 -10.61 -16.02
N ILE A 61 -5.38 -10.87 -14.85
CA ILE A 61 -4.11 -11.60 -14.74
C ILE A 61 -4.15 -12.97 -15.45
N VAL A 62 -5.29 -13.66 -15.48
CA VAL A 62 -5.42 -14.97 -16.14
C VAL A 62 -5.11 -14.92 -17.64
N PHE A 63 -5.25 -13.75 -18.27
CA PHE A 63 -4.97 -13.56 -19.70
C PHE A 63 -3.50 -13.24 -19.97
N LEU A 64 -2.74 -12.83 -18.95
CA LEU A 64 -1.35 -12.40 -19.10
C LEU A 64 -0.44 -13.51 -19.67
N PRO A 65 -0.51 -14.80 -19.25
CA PRO A 65 0.30 -15.85 -19.86
C PRO A 65 0.00 -16.03 -21.36
N GLY A 66 -1.28 -15.98 -21.76
CA GLY A 66 -1.69 -16.05 -23.16
C GLY A 66 -1.19 -14.85 -23.96
N ALA A 67 -1.31 -13.66 -23.38
CA ALA A 67 -0.83 -12.41 -23.97
C ALA A 67 0.69 -12.34 -24.13
N LEU A 68 1.45 -13.02 -23.27
CA LEU A 68 2.90 -13.14 -23.39
C LEU A 68 3.29 -14.16 -24.45
N VAL A 69 2.63 -15.32 -24.53
CA VAL A 69 3.04 -16.42 -25.43
C VAL A 69 2.61 -16.21 -26.89
N GLN A 70 1.41 -15.67 -27.12
CA GLN A 70 0.83 -15.49 -28.46
C GLN A 70 1.73 -14.66 -29.41
N PRO A 71 2.35 -13.53 -28.99
CA PRO A 71 3.21 -12.76 -29.88
C PRO A 71 4.41 -13.56 -30.37
N TRP A 72 5.11 -14.28 -29.48
CA TRP A 72 6.33 -15.03 -29.81
C TRP A 72 6.09 -16.17 -30.80
N ARG A 73 4.90 -16.78 -30.79
CA ARG A 73 4.50 -17.79 -31.80
C ARG A 73 4.38 -17.22 -33.20
N ARG A 74 4.24 -15.90 -33.34
CA ARG A 74 4.09 -15.18 -34.62
C ARG A 74 5.36 -14.47 -35.05
N VAL A 75 6.34 -14.31 -34.16
CA VAL A 75 7.70 -13.82 -34.47
C VAL A 75 8.38 -14.71 -35.50
N SER A 76 8.15 -16.03 -35.43
CA SER A 76 8.58 -16.99 -36.46
C SER A 76 7.96 -16.76 -37.85
N ARG A 77 6.99 -15.83 -37.98
CA ARG A 77 6.32 -15.42 -39.23
C ARG A 77 6.57 -13.94 -39.59
N GLY A 78 7.58 -13.30 -38.98
CA GLY A 78 8.09 -11.98 -39.40
C GLY A 78 7.29 -10.75 -38.93
N HIS A 79 6.31 -10.89 -38.03
CA HIS A 79 5.41 -9.80 -37.61
C HIS A 79 5.58 -9.41 -36.12
N LEU A 80 6.76 -8.92 -35.74
CA LEU A 80 7.06 -8.45 -34.38
C LEU A 80 6.39 -7.12 -33.98
N GLY A 81 5.78 -6.40 -34.93
CA GLY A 81 5.57 -4.95 -34.86
C GLY A 81 4.89 -4.41 -33.58
N PRO A 82 3.61 -4.71 -33.32
CA PRO A 82 2.84 -3.99 -32.30
C PRO A 82 3.03 -4.48 -30.86
N MET A 83 3.49 -5.72 -30.65
CA MET A 83 3.57 -6.34 -29.31
C MET A 83 4.99 -6.31 -28.71
N LEU A 84 6.02 -6.08 -29.52
CA LEU A 84 7.40 -5.99 -29.03
C LEU A 84 7.55 -4.86 -28.01
N PHE A 85 7.01 -3.68 -28.29
CA PHE A 85 7.13 -2.54 -27.38
C PHE A 85 6.44 -2.80 -26.02
N PRO A 86 5.14 -3.18 -25.95
CA PRO A 86 4.50 -3.55 -24.69
C PRO A 86 5.19 -4.72 -23.98
N GLY A 87 5.67 -5.71 -24.73
CA GLY A 87 6.40 -6.87 -24.19
C GLY A 87 7.71 -6.48 -23.52
N VAL A 88 8.54 -5.69 -24.21
CA VAL A 88 9.81 -5.18 -23.66
C VAL A 88 9.57 -4.22 -22.51
N TRP A 89 8.54 -3.38 -22.57
CA TRP A 89 8.18 -2.51 -21.45
C TRP A 89 7.80 -3.33 -20.22
N PHE A 90 6.83 -4.24 -20.34
CA PHE A 90 6.40 -5.07 -19.22
C PHE A 90 7.57 -5.92 -18.66
N ALA A 91 8.24 -6.69 -19.51
CA ALA A 91 9.32 -7.58 -19.09
C ALA A 91 10.52 -6.81 -18.56
N GLY A 92 10.91 -5.71 -19.21
CA GLY A 92 12.02 -4.86 -18.80
C GLY A 92 11.77 -4.24 -17.42
N SER A 93 10.61 -3.63 -17.21
CA SER A 93 10.23 -3.09 -15.90
C SER A 93 10.15 -4.17 -14.83
N PHE A 94 9.45 -5.29 -15.11
CA PHE A 94 9.28 -6.38 -14.16
C PHE A 94 10.62 -7.00 -13.73
N VAL A 95 11.49 -7.32 -14.70
CA VAL A 95 12.81 -7.89 -14.42
C VAL A 95 13.69 -6.88 -13.67
N PHE A 96 13.71 -5.62 -14.10
CA PHE A 96 14.49 -4.57 -13.45
C PHE A 96 14.11 -4.43 -11.97
N PHE A 97 12.83 -4.24 -11.64
CA PHE A 97 12.40 -4.08 -10.26
C PHE A 97 12.54 -5.36 -9.44
N SER A 98 12.41 -6.54 -10.07
CA SER A 98 12.67 -7.82 -9.40
C SER A 98 14.15 -7.98 -9.00
N ALA A 99 15.06 -7.40 -9.78
CA ALA A 99 16.51 -7.44 -9.55
C ALA A 99 17.00 -6.43 -8.51
N VAL A 100 16.24 -5.35 -8.26
CA VAL A 100 16.55 -4.35 -7.21
C VAL A 100 16.40 -4.98 -5.82
N SER A 101 17.36 -4.74 -4.91
CA SER A 101 17.34 -5.30 -3.55
C SER A 101 16.16 -4.77 -2.72
N PHE A 102 15.96 -3.45 -2.72
CA PHE A 102 14.85 -2.82 -2.02
C PHE A 102 13.58 -2.86 -2.86
N ARG A 103 12.64 -3.75 -2.54
CA ARG A 103 11.38 -3.90 -3.29
C ARG A 103 10.21 -3.20 -2.60
N LYS A 104 9.38 -2.55 -3.40
CA LYS A 104 8.10 -1.95 -2.99
C LYS A 104 7.02 -2.32 -4.00
N ASP A 105 5.81 -2.59 -3.51
CA ASP A 105 4.62 -2.88 -4.34
C ASP A 105 4.42 -1.79 -5.40
N GLU A 106 4.57 -0.51 -5.04
CA GLU A 106 4.32 0.62 -5.95
C GLU A 106 5.28 0.69 -7.13
N TYR A 107 6.45 0.04 -7.07
CA TYR A 107 7.38 0.02 -8.20
C TYR A 107 6.81 -0.73 -9.40
N LEU A 108 5.91 -1.70 -9.17
CA LEU A 108 5.35 -2.48 -10.25
C LEU A 108 4.29 -1.72 -11.07
N LEU A 109 3.82 -0.56 -10.59
CA LEU A 109 2.93 0.33 -11.35
C LEU A 109 3.49 0.70 -12.73
N VAL A 110 4.82 0.78 -12.87
CA VAL A 110 5.48 1.08 -14.14
C VAL A 110 5.32 -0.04 -15.17
N ALA A 111 5.11 -1.29 -14.73
CA ALA A 111 4.93 -2.45 -15.62
C ALA A 111 3.48 -2.62 -16.10
N TYR A 112 2.48 -2.14 -15.34
CA TYR A 112 1.07 -2.39 -15.64
C TYR A 112 0.55 -1.84 -16.97
N PRO A 113 0.98 -0.66 -17.47
CA PRO A 113 0.58 -0.21 -18.80
C PRO A 113 1.01 -1.19 -19.91
N GLY A 114 2.22 -1.74 -19.81
CA GLY A 114 2.71 -2.77 -20.73
C GLY A 114 1.86 -4.04 -20.66
N ALA A 115 1.55 -4.51 -19.46
CA ALA A 115 0.66 -5.67 -19.25
C ALA A 115 -0.75 -5.44 -19.82
N ALA A 116 -1.34 -4.27 -19.58
CA ALA A 116 -2.67 -3.92 -20.06
C ALA A 116 -2.74 -3.89 -21.60
N LEU A 117 -1.73 -3.33 -22.27
CA LEU A 117 -1.64 -3.33 -23.73
C LEU A 117 -1.51 -4.74 -24.31
N LEU A 118 -0.68 -5.59 -23.68
CA LEU A 118 -0.53 -7.00 -24.08
C LEU A 118 -1.87 -7.75 -23.97
N ILE A 119 -2.55 -7.63 -22.83
CA ILE A 119 -3.84 -8.28 -22.58
C ILE A 119 -4.91 -7.74 -23.54
N GLY A 120 -4.98 -6.42 -23.72
CA GLY A 120 -5.95 -5.78 -24.61
C GLY A 120 -5.79 -6.25 -26.05
N TYR A 121 -4.56 -6.26 -26.58
CA TYR A 121 -4.30 -6.80 -27.92
C TYR A 121 -4.62 -8.29 -28.01
N PHE A 122 -4.29 -9.09 -26.99
CA PHE A 122 -4.61 -10.52 -26.98
C PHE A 122 -6.12 -10.78 -27.03
N LEU A 123 -6.92 -10.01 -26.29
CA LEU A 123 -8.37 -10.12 -26.30
C LEU A 123 -8.98 -9.62 -27.62
N ASP A 124 -8.49 -8.51 -28.17
CA ASP A 124 -8.91 -8.03 -29.50
C ASP A 124 -8.64 -9.07 -30.59
N TYR A 125 -7.44 -9.65 -30.56
CA TYR A 125 -7.03 -10.73 -31.44
C TYR A 125 -7.97 -11.94 -31.36
N TYR A 126 -8.37 -12.34 -30.15
CA TYR A 126 -9.31 -13.43 -29.91
C TYR A 126 -10.72 -13.11 -30.43
N LEU A 127 -11.21 -11.89 -30.13
CA LEU A 127 -12.56 -11.44 -30.50
C LEU A 127 -12.72 -11.23 -32.02
N GLY A 128 -11.63 -10.98 -32.73
CA GLY A 128 -11.60 -10.83 -34.19
C GLY A 128 -11.60 -12.14 -34.97
N ALA A 129 -10.77 -12.21 -36.01
CA ALA A 129 -10.76 -13.30 -37.00
C ALA A 129 -10.35 -14.68 -36.46
N HIS A 130 -9.82 -14.76 -35.23
CA HIS A 130 -9.17 -15.96 -34.71
C HIS A 130 -10.02 -16.71 -33.68
N ARG A 131 -11.28 -16.29 -33.46
CA ARG A 131 -12.25 -16.99 -32.60
C ARG A 131 -12.52 -18.44 -33.01
N HIS A 132 -12.26 -18.76 -34.28
CA HIS A 132 -12.48 -20.09 -34.85
C HIS A 132 -11.35 -21.08 -34.54
N ASP A 133 -10.23 -20.62 -33.95
CA ASP A 133 -9.22 -21.52 -33.39
C ASP A 133 -9.78 -22.20 -32.13
N ALA A 134 -10.07 -23.50 -32.24
CA ALA A 134 -10.70 -24.27 -31.18
C ALA A 134 -9.86 -24.36 -29.90
N ALA A 135 -8.52 -24.33 -30.01
CA ALA A 135 -7.64 -24.43 -28.85
C ALA A 135 -7.60 -23.09 -28.09
N LEU A 136 -7.44 -21.99 -28.84
CA LEU A 136 -7.47 -20.64 -28.27
C LEU A 136 -8.82 -20.35 -27.61
N ARG A 137 -9.93 -20.69 -28.27
CA ARG A 137 -11.28 -20.51 -27.73
C ARG A 137 -11.47 -21.24 -26.41
N LYS A 138 -11.15 -22.54 -26.34
CA LYS A 138 -11.25 -23.32 -25.10
C LYS A 138 -10.43 -22.70 -23.96
N TRP A 139 -9.23 -22.22 -24.27
CA TRP A 139 -8.36 -21.59 -23.26
C TRP A 139 -8.95 -20.28 -22.73
N VAL A 140 -9.42 -19.41 -23.63
CA VAL A 140 -10.01 -18.12 -23.25
C VAL A 140 -11.34 -18.30 -22.49
N GLU A 141 -12.20 -19.22 -22.94
CA GLU A 141 -13.44 -19.58 -22.23
C GLU A 141 -13.14 -20.15 -20.83
N ALA A 142 -12.12 -21.00 -20.69
CA ALA A 142 -11.69 -21.52 -19.40
C ALA A 142 -11.17 -20.40 -18.50
N ALA A 143 -10.34 -19.49 -19.02
CA ALA A 143 -9.85 -18.33 -18.27
C ALA A 143 -10.99 -17.44 -17.77
N PHE A 144 -11.97 -17.11 -18.63
CA PHE A 144 -13.15 -16.36 -18.23
C PHE A 144 -13.99 -17.11 -17.18
N THR A 145 -14.15 -18.42 -17.33
CA THR A 145 -14.90 -19.25 -16.37
C THR A 145 -14.21 -19.29 -15.01
N VAL A 146 -12.89 -19.48 -14.98
CA VAL A 146 -12.09 -19.47 -13.74
C VAL A 146 -12.24 -18.13 -13.03
N VAL A 147 -12.15 -17.02 -13.75
CA VAL A 147 -12.34 -15.68 -13.18
C VAL A 147 -13.76 -15.51 -12.65
N ALA A 148 -14.78 -15.87 -13.42
CA ALA A 148 -16.16 -15.73 -12.99
C ALA A 148 -16.42 -16.56 -11.72
N VAL A 149 -15.90 -17.79 -11.65
CA VAL A 149 -15.99 -18.61 -10.44
C VAL A 149 -15.23 -17.97 -9.27
N ALA A 150 -14.02 -17.47 -9.49
CA ALA A 150 -13.25 -16.78 -8.44
C ALA A 150 -14.00 -15.55 -7.91
N VAL A 151 -14.57 -14.73 -8.78
CA VAL A 151 -15.39 -13.55 -8.41
C VAL A 151 -16.65 -13.97 -7.64
N LEU A 152 -17.32 -15.06 -8.05
CA LEU A 152 -18.45 -15.61 -7.32
C LEU A 152 -18.06 -16.06 -5.91
N LEU A 153 -16.95 -16.79 -5.77
CA LEU A 153 -16.46 -17.28 -4.49
C LEU A 153 -16.01 -16.12 -3.58
N LEU A 154 -15.37 -15.09 -4.14
CA LEU A 154 -15.01 -13.88 -3.39
C LEU A 154 -16.24 -13.12 -2.90
N GLY A 155 -17.24 -12.94 -3.77
CA GLY A 155 -18.50 -12.30 -3.39
C GLY A 155 -19.26 -13.10 -2.32
N LEU A 156 -19.32 -14.43 -2.48
CA LEU A 156 -19.91 -15.32 -1.48
C LEU A 156 -19.15 -15.26 -0.15
N GLY A 157 -17.82 -15.31 -0.19
CA GLY A 157 -16.97 -15.19 0.99
C GLY A 157 -17.21 -13.87 1.73
N PHE A 158 -17.33 -12.76 0.99
CA PHE A 158 -17.65 -11.45 1.55
C PHE A 158 -19.03 -11.42 2.22
N LEU A 159 -20.06 -12.04 1.61
CA LEU A 159 -21.38 -12.18 2.22
C LEU A 159 -21.40 -13.12 3.44
N LEU A 160 -20.61 -14.19 3.42
CA LEU A 160 -20.49 -15.09 4.57
C LEU A 160 -19.82 -14.39 5.76
N VAL A 161 -18.77 -13.60 5.50
CA VAL A 161 -18.14 -12.72 6.49
C VAL A 161 -19.15 -11.71 7.03
N ALA A 162 -20.01 -11.18 6.17
CA ALA A 162 -21.04 -10.22 6.56
C ALA A 162 -22.08 -10.80 7.53
N TRP A 163 -22.58 -12.00 7.23
CA TRP A 163 -23.77 -12.56 7.90
C TRP A 163 -23.48 -13.65 8.93
N SER A 164 -22.26 -14.18 8.98
CA SER A 164 -21.91 -15.27 9.91
C SER A 164 -20.87 -14.84 10.95
N GLY A 165 -21.31 -14.76 12.21
CA GLY A 165 -20.42 -14.53 13.35
C GLY A 165 -19.33 -15.58 13.49
N SER A 166 -19.66 -16.87 13.30
CA SER A 166 -18.69 -17.97 13.40
C SER A 166 -17.64 -17.94 12.30
N VAL A 167 -18.00 -17.53 11.07
CA VAL A 167 -17.03 -17.34 9.98
C VAL A 167 -16.08 -16.20 10.32
N ARG A 168 -16.58 -15.09 10.88
CA ARG A 168 -15.73 -13.99 11.33
C ARG A 168 -14.75 -14.45 12.40
N GLU A 169 -15.23 -15.10 13.47
CA GLU A 169 -14.39 -15.61 14.55
C GLU A 169 -13.29 -16.55 14.05
N HIS A 170 -13.64 -17.51 13.19
CA HIS A 170 -12.66 -18.42 12.62
C HIS A 170 -11.59 -17.70 11.77
N LEU A 171 -11.99 -16.69 11.01
CA LEU A 171 -11.03 -15.86 10.25
C LEU A 171 -10.16 -15.01 11.19
N PHE A 172 -10.71 -14.43 12.26
CA PHE A 172 -9.95 -13.70 13.28
C PHE A 172 -8.87 -14.59 13.91
N GLU A 173 -9.20 -15.85 14.22
CA GLU A 173 -8.24 -16.82 14.74
C GLU A 173 -7.17 -17.20 13.73
N ALA A 174 -7.53 -17.28 12.44
CA ALA A 174 -6.60 -17.59 11.36
C ALA A 174 -5.57 -16.46 11.09
N PHE A 175 -5.93 -15.20 11.35
CA PHE A 175 -5.02 -14.06 11.22
C PHE A 175 -4.23 -13.84 12.51
N HIS A 176 -2.98 -14.31 12.57
CA HIS A 176 -2.12 -14.10 13.75
C HIS A 176 -1.54 -12.68 13.88
N ASN A 177 -1.57 -11.89 12.82
CA ASN A 177 -1.04 -10.53 12.84
C ASN A 177 -2.07 -9.55 13.44
N PRO A 178 -1.75 -8.84 14.54
CA PRO A 178 -2.67 -7.89 15.17
C PRO A 178 -3.18 -6.79 14.22
N THR A 179 -2.38 -6.41 13.21
CA THR A 179 -2.79 -5.42 12.21
C THR A 179 -3.85 -5.94 11.25
N ASP A 180 -3.77 -7.21 10.89
CA ASP A 180 -4.75 -7.82 10.01
C ASP A 180 -6.06 -8.06 10.78
N GLN A 181 -5.97 -8.47 12.05
CA GLN A 181 -7.13 -8.55 12.95
C GLN A 181 -7.83 -7.20 13.12
N ALA A 182 -7.11 -6.12 13.43
CA ALA A 182 -7.70 -4.79 13.58
C ALA A 182 -8.32 -4.27 12.28
N THR A 183 -7.70 -4.56 11.13
CA THR A 183 -8.28 -4.23 9.83
C THR A 183 -9.58 -4.99 9.59
N PHE A 184 -9.57 -6.29 9.84
CA PHE A 184 -10.74 -7.14 9.63
C PHE A 184 -11.89 -6.73 10.57
N ALA A 185 -11.60 -6.38 11.83
CA ALA A 185 -12.56 -5.81 12.76
C ALA A 185 -13.23 -4.55 12.22
N ALA A 186 -12.45 -3.58 11.72
CA ALA A 186 -13.02 -2.34 11.16
C ALA A 186 -13.98 -2.60 9.98
N VAL A 187 -13.67 -3.59 9.13
CA VAL A 187 -14.55 -3.98 8.03
C VAL A 187 -15.78 -4.74 8.55
N ALA A 188 -15.60 -5.61 9.53
CA ALA A 188 -16.70 -6.36 10.15
C ALA A 188 -17.69 -5.45 10.87
N ASP A 189 -17.23 -4.40 11.54
CA ASP A 189 -18.05 -3.40 12.22
C ASP A 189 -18.87 -2.59 11.20
N LEU A 190 -18.23 -2.12 10.12
CA LEU A 190 -18.94 -1.44 9.02
C LEU A 190 -20.09 -2.30 8.48
N ILE A 191 -19.84 -3.60 8.29
CA ILE A 191 -20.82 -4.51 7.73
C ILE A 191 -21.92 -4.84 8.75
N ALA A 192 -21.59 -4.98 10.03
CA ALA A 192 -22.57 -5.20 11.09
C ALA A 192 -23.53 -3.99 11.23
N ASP A 193 -23.00 -2.78 11.12
CA ASP A 193 -23.81 -1.55 11.16
C ASP A 193 -24.65 -1.37 9.89
N ARG A 194 -24.18 -1.87 8.75
CA ARG A 194 -24.75 -1.63 7.42
C ARG A 194 -24.68 -2.88 6.55
N GLU A 195 -25.49 -3.88 6.88
CA GLU A 195 -25.50 -5.16 6.15
C GLU A 195 -25.76 -5.01 4.64
N TRP A 196 -26.49 -3.95 4.24
CA TRP A 196 -26.75 -3.64 2.84
C TRP A 196 -25.47 -3.29 2.05
N VAL A 197 -24.40 -2.81 2.71
CA VAL A 197 -23.10 -2.54 2.06
C VAL A 197 -22.49 -3.84 1.53
N ALA A 198 -22.64 -4.94 2.27
CA ALA A 198 -22.16 -6.24 1.83
C ALA A 198 -22.84 -6.68 0.53
N VAL A 199 -24.16 -6.52 0.45
CA VAL A 199 -24.96 -6.81 -0.74
C VAL A 199 -24.66 -5.84 -1.88
N LEU A 200 -24.47 -4.55 -1.59
CA LEU A 200 -24.15 -3.53 -2.59
C LEU A 200 -22.83 -3.83 -3.30
N VAL A 201 -21.80 -4.26 -2.57
CA VAL A 201 -20.48 -4.58 -3.13
C VAL A 201 -20.47 -5.96 -3.80
N ALA A 202 -20.95 -7.01 -3.10
CA ALA A 202 -20.88 -8.39 -3.62
C ALA A 202 -21.95 -8.69 -4.68
N GLY A 203 -23.12 -8.07 -4.60
CA GLY A 203 -24.26 -8.35 -5.48
C GLY A 203 -23.94 -8.15 -6.97
N PRO A 204 -23.46 -6.97 -7.40
CA PRO A 204 -23.06 -6.73 -8.78
C PRO A 204 -21.94 -7.66 -9.26
N MET A 205 -20.97 -7.97 -8.39
CA MET A 205 -19.88 -8.92 -8.70
C MET A 205 -20.44 -10.31 -9.00
N MET A 206 -21.29 -10.82 -8.12
CA MET A 206 -21.86 -12.15 -8.24
C MET A 206 -22.83 -12.27 -9.41
N ALA A 207 -23.74 -11.30 -9.57
CA ALA A 207 -24.67 -11.25 -10.70
C ALA A 207 -23.92 -11.16 -12.05
N GLY A 208 -22.91 -10.29 -12.12
CA GLY A 208 -22.04 -10.13 -13.28
C GLY A 208 -21.30 -11.42 -13.64
N ALA A 209 -20.71 -12.08 -12.66
CA ALA A 209 -19.99 -13.33 -12.85
C ALA A 209 -20.91 -14.49 -13.27
N ALA A 210 -22.08 -14.65 -12.63
CA ALA A 210 -23.06 -15.66 -13.01
C ALA A 210 -23.58 -15.47 -14.44
N ALA A 211 -23.92 -14.23 -14.81
CA ALA A 211 -24.35 -13.89 -16.16
C ALA A 211 -23.21 -14.08 -17.18
N SER A 212 -21.96 -13.81 -16.81
CA SER A 212 -20.79 -14.07 -17.65
C SER A 212 -20.63 -15.57 -17.97
N ILE A 213 -20.84 -16.46 -17.00
CA ILE A 213 -20.84 -17.92 -17.21
C ILE A 213 -21.92 -18.33 -18.22
N VAL A 214 -23.12 -17.76 -18.12
CA VAL A 214 -24.22 -18.02 -19.07
C VAL A 214 -23.86 -17.54 -20.47
N LEU A 215 -23.26 -16.36 -20.60
CA LEU A 215 -22.85 -15.79 -21.89
C LEU A 215 -21.72 -16.59 -22.55
N ILE A 216 -20.75 -17.09 -21.77
CA ILE A 216 -19.68 -18.00 -22.25
C ILE A 216 -20.31 -19.26 -22.85
N ARG A 217 -21.25 -19.90 -22.12
CA ARG A 217 -21.95 -21.10 -22.62
C ARG A 217 -22.80 -20.86 -23.88
N ARG A 218 -23.19 -19.60 -24.11
CA ARG A 218 -23.95 -19.18 -25.30
C ARG A 218 -23.06 -18.70 -26.45
N ASP A 219 -21.73 -18.86 -26.35
CA ASP A 219 -20.75 -18.40 -27.35
C ASP A 219 -20.91 -16.90 -27.69
N ARG A 220 -21.10 -16.07 -26.65
CA ARG A 220 -21.25 -14.60 -26.75
C ARG A 220 -20.05 -13.88 -26.11
N PRO A 221 -18.83 -13.98 -26.67
CA PRO A 221 -17.62 -13.51 -25.98
C PRO A 221 -17.55 -11.99 -25.81
N LEU A 222 -18.00 -11.20 -26.80
CA LEU A 222 -17.99 -9.74 -26.70
C LEU A 222 -18.90 -9.23 -25.55
N PRO A 223 -20.18 -9.65 -25.45
CA PRO A 223 -21.00 -9.36 -24.27
C PRO A 223 -20.38 -9.86 -22.95
N THR A 224 -19.71 -11.02 -22.93
CA THR A 224 -19.02 -11.52 -21.73
C THR A 224 -17.94 -10.54 -21.27
N VAL A 225 -17.04 -10.12 -22.18
CA VAL A 225 -15.96 -9.17 -21.85
C VAL A 225 -16.55 -7.85 -21.35
N ALA A 226 -17.51 -7.30 -22.08
CA ALA A 226 -18.16 -6.03 -21.71
C ALA A 226 -18.81 -6.10 -20.33
N LEU A 227 -19.56 -7.17 -20.05
CA LEU A 227 -20.21 -7.36 -18.76
C LEU A 227 -19.19 -7.45 -17.62
N MET A 228 -18.12 -8.23 -17.79
CA MET A 228 -17.06 -8.36 -16.79
C MET A 228 -16.33 -7.05 -16.51
N VAL A 229 -16.03 -6.25 -17.55
CA VAL A 229 -15.47 -4.90 -17.38
C VAL A 229 -16.42 -4.05 -16.56
N CYS A 230 -17.68 -3.93 -16.98
CA CYS A 230 -18.67 -3.10 -16.29
C CYS A 230 -18.87 -3.52 -14.84
N THR A 231 -18.96 -4.81 -14.55
CA THR A 231 -19.19 -5.31 -13.18
C THR A 231 -17.96 -5.15 -12.31
N THR A 232 -16.76 -5.31 -12.87
CA THR A 232 -15.50 -5.08 -12.14
C THR A 232 -15.32 -3.62 -11.79
N VAL A 233 -15.54 -2.72 -12.75
CA VAL A 233 -15.46 -1.27 -12.53
C VAL A 233 -16.50 -0.83 -11.51
N LEU A 234 -17.75 -1.26 -11.65
CA LEU A 234 -18.81 -0.94 -10.70
C LEU A 234 -18.45 -1.43 -9.29
N ALA A 235 -18.05 -2.70 -9.15
CA ALA A 235 -17.66 -3.26 -7.86
C ALA A 235 -16.47 -2.55 -7.23
N PHE A 236 -15.45 -2.21 -8.03
CA PHE A 236 -14.29 -1.46 -7.56
C PHE A 236 -14.67 -0.07 -7.06
N VAL A 237 -15.50 0.67 -7.82
CA VAL A 237 -16.00 1.99 -7.41
C VAL A 237 -16.79 1.87 -6.10
N LEU A 238 -17.72 0.92 -6.00
CA LEU A 238 -18.50 0.71 -4.78
C LEU A 238 -17.61 0.34 -3.60
N PHE A 239 -16.59 -0.51 -3.79
CA PHE A 239 -15.62 -0.85 -2.76
C PHE A 239 -14.80 0.37 -2.30
N VAL A 240 -14.33 1.20 -3.25
CA VAL A 240 -13.57 2.42 -2.96
C VAL A 240 -14.42 3.45 -2.23
N GLU A 241 -15.70 3.60 -2.56
CA GLU A 241 -16.57 4.58 -1.91
C GLU A 241 -17.07 4.12 -0.53
N THR A 242 -17.16 2.81 -0.30
CA THR A 242 -17.75 2.27 0.95
C THR A 242 -16.74 1.72 1.93
N VAL A 243 -15.78 0.91 1.49
CA VAL A 243 -14.85 0.17 2.37
C VAL A 243 -13.55 0.93 2.60
N VAL A 244 -12.99 1.55 1.55
CA VAL A 244 -11.69 2.24 1.65
C VAL A 244 -11.69 3.39 2.67
N PRO A 245 -12.74 4.22 2.84
CA PRO A 245 -12.75 5.27 3.85
C PRO A 245 -12.64 4.72 5.28
N VAL A 246 -13.30 3.60 5.56
CA VAL A 246 -13.22 2.93 6.87
C VAL A 246 -11.84 2.36 7.10
N LEU A 247 -11.26 1.71 6.09
CA LEU A 247 -9.87 1.25 6.15
C LEU A 247 -8.88 2.40 6.36
N GLY A 248 -9.13 3.54 5.71
CA GLY A 248 -8.34 4.76 5.87
C GLY A 248 -8.41 5.33 7.28
N GLN A 249 -9.58 5.31 7.92
CA GLN A 249 -9.74 5.74 9.31
C GLN A 249 -9.08 4.76 10.29
N ALA A 250 -9.20 3.45 10.06
CA ALA A 250 -8.65 2.42 10.94
C ALA A 250 -7.12 2.28 10.84
N ARG A 251 -6.54 2.53 9.65
CA ARG A 251 -5.10 2.37 9.38
C ARG A 251 -4.32 3.68 9.33
N GLY A 252 -5.00 4.80 9.11
CA GLY A 252 -4.38 6.11 8.91
C GLY A 252 -4.03 6.82 10.21
N LEU A 253 -3.01 7.65 10.17
CA LEU A 253 -2.55 8.42 11.34
C LEU A 253 -3.31 9.74 11.53
N ALA A 254 -4.32 10.04 10.72
CA ALA A 254 -5.04 11.31 10.74
C ALA A 254 -5.74 11.58 12.09
N SER A 255 -6.40 10.57 12.66
CA SER A 255 -7.08 10.69 13.97
C SER A 255 -6.08 10.95 15.10
N PHE A 256 -4.99 10.19 15.13
CA PHE A 256 -3.90 10.37 16.09
C PHE A 256 -3.20 11.73 15.92
N ALA A 257 -2.95 12.17 14.69
CA ALA A 257 -2.36 13.49 14.42
C ALA A 257 -3.27 14.63 14.87
N ALA A 258 -4.59 14.51 14.66
CA ALA A 258 -5.57 15.47 15.14
C ALA A 258 -5.61 15.53 16.67
N ALA A 259 -5.62 14.37 17.35
CA ALA A 259 -5.58 14.29 18.80
C ALA A 259 -4.27 14.87 19.38
N ALA A 260 -3.12 14.53 18.79
CA ALA A 260 -1.83 15.09 19.17
C ALA A 260 -1.79 16.62 18.99
N SER A 261 -2.38 17.13 17.91
CA SER A 261 -2.49 18.57 17.67
C SER A 261 -3.40 19.26 18.68
N ALA A 262 -4.53 18.65 19.04
CA ALA A 262 -5.43 19.15 20.07
C ALA A 262 -4.75 19.18 21.45
N HIS A 263 -4.03 18.12 21.82
CA HIS A 263 -3.23 18.07 23.06
C HIS A 263 -2.12 19.13 23.10
N ALA A 264 -1.52 19.45 21.95
CA ALA A 264 -0.52 20.50 21.86
C ALA A 264 -1.15 21.89 22.01
N GLN A 265 -2.29 22.14 21.36
CA GLN A 265 -3.03 23.41 21.45
C GLN A 265 -3.52 23.67 22.87
N ALA A 266 -4.03 22.65 23.57
CA ALA A 266 -4.48 22.77 24.96
C ALA A 266 -3.36 23.18 25.93
N ARG A 267 -2.11 22.82 25.64
CA ARG A 267 -0.93 23.23 26.41
C ARG A 267 -0.38 24.60 26.02
N GLY A 268 -0.84 25.15 24.90
CA GLY A 268 -0.49 26.48 24.43
C GLY A 268 0.00 26.50 22.96
N PRO A 269 -0.09 27.66 22.29
CA PRO A 269 0.22 27.79 20.86
C PRO A 269 1.69 27.53 20.51
N ARG A 270 2.59 27.63 21.51
CA ARG A 270 4.04 27.39 21.36
C ARG A 270 4.45 25.94 21.63
N THR A 271 3.51 25.05 21.95
CA THR A 271 3.82 23.63 22.22
C THR A 271 4.43 22.98 20.99
N ARG A 272 5.63 22.42 21.10
CA ARG A 272 6.29 21.69 20.00
C ARG A 272 5.97 20.19 20.07
N ILE A 273 5.87 19.57 18.89
CA ILE A 273 5.76 18.11 18.76
C ILE A 273 7.05 17.60 18.13
N PHE A 274 7.75 16.76 18.86
CA PHE A 274 8.96 16.10 18.41
C PHE A 274 8.63 14.73 17.83
N LEU A 275 9.29 14.37 16.73
CA LEU A 275 9.15 13.06 16.12
C LEU A 275 10.41 12.25 16.43
N ALA A 276 10.26 11.31 17.35
CA ALA A 276 11.24 10.27 17.68
C ALA A 276 10.83 8.94 17.01
N VAL A 277 10.34 9.07 15.79
CA VAL A 277 10.02 8.00 14.86
C VAL A 277 10.84 8.26 13.60
N GLY A 278 11.21 7.20 12.87
CA GLY A 278 11.87 7.32 11.57
C GLY A 278 11.00 8.10 10.58
N GLU A 279 11.45 8.20 9.32
CA GLU A 279 10.76 9.02 8.29
C GLU A 279 9.26 8.67 8.14
N CYS A 280 8.41 9.36 8.91
CA CYS A 280 6.97 9.20 8.93
C CYS A 280 6.34 10.43 8.26
N HIS A 281 6.43 10.46 6.94
CA HIS A 281 5.96 11.56 6.10
C HIS A 281 4.46 11.83 6.28
N GLU A 282 3.64 10.78 6.42
CA GLU A 282 2.19 10.90 6.66
C GLU A 282 1.89 11.70 7.94
N LEU A 283 2.52 11.33 9.06
CA LEU A 283 2.31 12.03 10.33
C LEU A 283 2.81 13.48 10.26
N THR A 284 3.98 13.70 9.66
CA THR A 284 4.54 15.04 9.47
C THR A 284 3.62 15.93 8.65
N PHE A 285 3.01 15.38 7.59
CA PHE A 285 2.05 16.06 6.75
C PHE A 285 0.75 16.38 7.51
N MET A 286 0.17 15.39 8.22
CA MET A 286 -1.11 15.52 8.92
C MET A 286 -1.05 16.40 10.18
N LEU A 287 0.12 16.52 10.81
CA LEU A 287 0.29 17.40 11.97
C LEU A 287 0.21 18.89 11.61
N HIS A 288 0.37 19.26 10.32
CA HIS A 288 0.33 20.65 9.82
C HIS A 288 1.15 21.65 10.65
N ARG A 289 2.23 21.19 11.29
CA ARG A 289 3.07 21.98 12.19
C ARG A 289 4.53 21.62 11.98
N VAL A 290 5.42 22.54 12.36
CA VAL A 290 6.86 22.28 12.33
C VAL A 290 7.18 21.19 13.33
N THR A 291 7.55 20.02 12.82
CA THR A 291 8.05 18.91 13.61
C THR A 291 9.58 18.94 13.60
N VAL A 292 10.18 18.44 14.68
CA VAL A 292 11.64 18.29 14.77
C VAL A 292 11.93 16.80 14.85
N GLY A 293 12.64 16.28 13.86
CA GLY A 293 13.14 14.90 13.86
C GLY A 293 14.22 14.74 14.92
N LEU A 294 14.01 13.80 15.85
CA LEU A 294 14.96 13.48 16.92
C LEU A 294 15.82 12.26 16.59
N GLU A 295 15.38 11.37 15.72
CA GLU A 295 16.13 10.13 15.39
C GLU A 295 17.49 10.37 14.75
N THR A 296 17.67 11.49 14.04
CA THR A 296 18.94 11.83 13.40
C THR A 296 19.95 12.44 14.37
N ARG A 297 19.61 12.58 15.66
CA ARG A 297 20.46 13.24 16.65
C ARG A 297 21.09 12.22 17.61
N PRO A 298 22.42 12.22 17.76
CA PRO A 298 23.12 11.27 18.63
C PRO A 298 22.83 11.46 20.12
N ASP A 299 22.47 12.67 20.56
CA ASP A 299 22.05 12.98 21.93
C ASP A 299 20.67 13.64 21.93
N MET A 300 19.63 12.80 21.95
CA MET A 300 18.25 13.26 22.06
C MET A 300 18.03 13.98 23.40
N VAL A 301 18.43 13.37 24.51
CA VAL A 301 18.08 13.86 25.86
C VAL A 301 18.73 15.20 26.13
N GLY A 302 20.01 15.39 25.79
CA GLY A 302 20.67 16.69 25.95
C GLY A 302 20.09 17.78 25.04
N TYR A 303 19.57 17.42 23.86
CA TYR A 303 18.82 18.37 23.03
C TYR A 303 17.47 18.73 23.67
N LEU A 304 16.77 17.73 24.18
CA LEU A 304 15.51 17.92 24.88
C LEU A 304 15.71 18.76 26.15
N GLU A 305 16.77 18.55 26.93
CA GLU A 305 17.13 19.33 28.12
C GLU A 305 17.34 20.82 27.80
N LYS A 306 18.04 21.12 26.70
CA LYS A 306 18.25 22.51 26.26
C LYS A 306 16.94 23.21 25.90
N ASP A 307 16.03 22.51 25.22
CA ASP A 307 14.73 23.09 24.85
C ASP A 307 13.75 23.09 26.04
N LEU A 308 13.81 22.10 26.92
CA LEU A 308 13.10 22.00 28.21
C LEU A 308 13.37 23.17 29.12
N ALA A 309 14.65 23.55 29.24
CA ALA A 309 15.08 24.68 30.05
C ALA A 309 14.46 26.01 29.58
N THR A 310 13.92 26.07 28.36
CA THR A 310 13.21 27.26 27.85
C THR A 310 11.77 27.41 28.38
N GLY A 311 11.28 26.43 29.16
CA GLY A 311 9.95 26.47 29.79
C GLY A 311 8.78 26.28 28.83
N ARG A 312 9.03 25.80 27.61
CA ARG A 312 7.98 25.56 26.61
C ARG A 312 7.37 24.17 26.80
N PRO A 313 6.03 24.02 26.82
CA PRO A 313 5.39 22.71 26.83
C PRO A 313 5.68 21.97 25.52
N TRP A 314 5.72 20.65 25.58
CA TRP A 314 6.23 19.83 24.48
C TRP A 314 5.71 18.41 24.59
N LEU A 315 5.60 17.77 23.42
CA LEU A 315 5.13 16.41 23.26
C LEU A 315 6.08 15.66 22.34
N VAL A 316 6.25 14.37 22.57
CA VAL A 316 7.11 13.50 21.78
C VAL A 316 6.28 12.35 21.23
N VAL A 317 6.32 12.16 19.93
CA VAL A 317 5.74 10.97 19.29
C VAL A 317 6.84 9.92 19.11
N MET A 318 6.55 8.70 19.57
CA MET A 318 7.44 7.54 19.47
C MET A 318 6.69 6.33 18.94
N ASP A 319 7.44 5.39 18.35
CA ASP A 319 6.95 4.04 18.12
C ASP A 319 6.71 3.35 19.47
N ARG A 320 5.55 2.71 19.63
CA ARG A 320 5.16 2.07 20.89
C ARG A 320 6.14 0.98 21.30
N GLY A 321 6.53 0.10 20.37
CA GLY A 321 7.45 -1.00 20.67
C GLY A 321 8.85 -0.48 21.01
N ALA A 322 9.29 0.61 20.39
CA ALA A 322 10.53 1.29 20.77
C ALA A 322 10.45 1.86 22.19
N HIS A 323 9.34 2.51 22.56
CA HIS A 323 9.12 3.02 23.90
C HIS A 323 9.10 1.89 24.96
N GLU A 324 8.38 0.81 24.70
CA GLU A 324 8.27 -0.36 25.58
C GLU A 324 9.61 -1.08 25.80
N ARG A 325 10.47 -1.11 24.76
CA ARG A 325 11.85 -1.62 24.87
C ARG A 325 12.82 -0.66 25.59
N GLY A 326 12.33 0.47 26.09
CA GLY A 326 13.16 1.45 26.79
C GLY A 326 14.10 2.24 25.88
N ARG A 327 13.80 2.33 24.57
CA ARG A 327 14.59 3.17 23.64
C ARG A 327 14.52 4.62 24.12
N TRP A 328 15.67 5.23 24.37
CA TRP A 328 15.81 6.57 24.95
C TRP A 328 15.21 6.74 26.35
N ALA A 329 15.20 5.67 27.16
CA ALA A 329 15.03 5.80 28.60
C ALA A 329 16.25 6.51 29.21
N ASP A 330 16.02 7.53 30.03
CA ASP A 330 17.06 8.27 30.73
C ASP A 330 16.65 8.46 32.21
N PRO A 331 17.55 8.24 33.19
CA PRO A 331 17.24 8.43 34.60
C PRO A 331 16.65 9.80 34.94
N ARG A 332 17.04 10.84 34.19
CA ARG A 332 16.64 12.25 34.39
C ARG A 332 15.24 12.56 33.87
N LEU A 333 14.67 11.69 33.04
CA LEU A 333 13.45 11.96 32.30
C LEU A 333 12.42 10.85 32.57
N GLN A 334 11.19 11.27 32.87
CA GLN A 334 10.04 10.39 33.03
C GLN A 334 9.05 10.64 31.89
N TRP A 335 8.67 9.59 31.17
CA TRP A 335 7.68 9.67 30.11
C TRP A 335 6.28 9.49 30.70
N ARG A 336 5.40 10.47 30.51
CA ARG A 336 3.97 10.36 30.80
C ARG A 336 3.22 10.09 29.50
N LEU A 337 2.44 9.01 29.44
CA LEU A 337 1.56 8.73 28.31
C LEU A 337 0.44 9.77 28.24
N VAL A 338 0.29 10.43 27.09
CA VAL A 338 -0.77 11.40 26.82
C VAL A 338 -1.85 10.77 25.95
N ASP A 339 -1.45 10.11 24.86
CA ASP A 339 -2.35 9.46 23.91
C ASP A 339 -1.62 8.35 23.14
N GLN A 340 -2.34 7.48 22.45
CA GLN A 340 -1.78 6.40 21.66
C GLN A 340 -2.73 5.95 20.55
N THR A 341 -2.18 5.36 19.48
CA THR A 341 -3.01 4.72 18.45
C THR A 341 -3.79 3.53 19.03
N PRO A 342 -4.89 3.09 18.39
CA PRO A 342 -5.59 1.89 18.82
C PRO A 342 -4.70 0.64 18.86
N PRO A 343 -5.04 -0.39 19.67
CA PRO A 343 -4.40 -1.70 19.60
C PRO A 343 -4.47 -2.28 18.17
N GLY A 344 -3.40 -2.96 17.75
CA GLY A 344 -3.32 -3.55 16.41
C GLY A 344 -3.16 -2.53 15.27
N HIS A 345 -3.04 -1.22 15.54
CA HIS A 345 -2.82 -0.24 14.48
C HIS A 345 -1.55 -0.56 13.66
N ARG A 346 -1.61 -0.40 12.33
CA ARG A 346 -0.49 -0.69 11.39
C ARG A 346 0.81 0.03 11.77
N ARG A 347 0.68 1.19 12.39
CA ARG A 347 1.78 2.00 12.93
C ARG A 347 1.49 2.29 14.40
N PRO A 348 1.96 1.46 15.35
CA PRO A 348 1.65 1.64 16.75
C PRO A 348 2.44 2.83 17.30
N MET A 349 1.76 3.94 17.55
CA MET A 349 2.37 5.18 18.03
C MET A 349 1.92 5.52 19.44
N VAL A 350 2.79 6.20 20.17
CA VAL A 350 2.50 6.82 21.47
C VAL A 350 2.86 8.29 21.44
N LEU A 351 2.03 9.10 22.06
CA LEU A 351 2.25 10.52 22.34
C LEU A 351 2.61 10.65 23.81
N LEU A 352 3.82 11.14 24.06
CA LEU A 352 4.41 11.19 25.39
C LEU A 352 4.69 12.63 25.79
N GLU A 353 4.50 12.91 27.08
CA GLU A 353 4.94 14.13 27.74
C GLU A 353 6.18 13.81 28.58
N PRO A 354 7.37 14.28 28.17
CA PRO A 354 8.59 14.18 28.96
C PRO A 354 8.58 15.11 30.18
N VAL A 355 8.76 14.53 31.36
CA VAL A 355 8.83 15.22 32.65
C VAL A 355 10.24 15.07 33.21
N LEU A 356 10.94 16.17 33.44
CA LEU A 356 12.24 16.13 34.12
C LEU A 356 12.03 15.72 35.58
N LYS A 357 12.75 14.69 36.03
CA LYS A 357 12.80 14.36 37.45
C LYS A 357 13.62 15.45 38.14
N THR A 358 12.96 16.27 38.95
CA THR A 358 13.65 17.22 39.82
C THR A 358 14.63 16.46 40.70
N GLN A 359 15.92 16.82 40.65
CA GLN A 359 16.87 16.38 41.67
C GLN A 359 16.41 16.96 43.01
N GLY A 360 15.87 16.14 43.91
CA GLY A 360 15.74 16.47 45.33
C GLY A 360 14.33 16.40 45.92
N SER A 361 13.98 15.24 46.48
CA SER A 361 13.36 15.16 47.80
C SER A 361 13.93 13.94 48.55
N GLY A 362 15.25 13.83 48.58
CA GLY A 362 15.94 13.14 49.67
C GLY A 362 16.01 14.13 50.82
N GLY A 363 14.99 14.12 51.69
CA GLY A 363 15.08 14.77 52.99
C GLY A 363 15.97 13.92 53.92
N PRO A 364 16.79 14.56 54.77
CA PRO A 364 17.75 13.89 55.65
C PRO A 364 17.11 12.94 56.67
#